data_AF-A0A0W1G293-F1
#
_entry.id   AF-A0A0W1G293-F1
#
_cell.length_a   1.000
_cell.length_b   1.000
_cell.length_c   1.000
_cell.angle_alpha   90.00
_cell.angle_beta   90.00
_cell.angle_gamma   90.00
#
_symmetry.space_group_name_H-M   'P 1'
#
loop_
_entity.id
_entity.type
_entity.pdbx_description
1 polymer ?
#
loop_
_entity_poly.entity_id
_entity_poly.type
_entity_poly.pdbx_seq_one_letter_code
_entity_poly.pdbx_strand_id
1 'polypeptide(L)'
;MKRLHVHVGFENLDASIGFYSTMFGAEPSVVKEDYAKWMLDDPRVNFAISAGNHARKGIEHLGIQAESIEELGEVYGRLKAADGPVLEEGRTTCCYAKSEKSWIADPDGIVWEAFFTDGDATTYGESPALDQLASHDAGSTCCVPQSVGAA
;
A
#
# COMPACT_ATOMS: atom_id res chain seq x y z
N MET A 1 -4.75 -14.43 10.36
CA MET A 1 -4.94 -13.05 10.90
C MET A 1 -4.44 -12.09 9.84
N LYS A 2 -5.20 -11.05 9.50
CA LYS A 2 -4.85 -10.15 8.39
C LYS A 2 -3.75 -9.15 8.81
N ARG A 3 -2.95 -8.69 7.85
CA ARG A 3 -1.78 -7.82 8.08
C ARG A 3 -2.03 -6.47 7.43
N LEU A 4 -1.74 -5.38 8.14
CA LEU A 4 -1.77 -4.06 7.52
C LEU A 4 -0.62 -3.97 6.52
N HIS A 5 -0.91 -3.49 5.31
CA HIS A 5 0.08 -3.17 4.31
C HIS A 5 0.21 -1.66 4.17
N VAL A 6 1.44 -1.19 4.04
CA VAL A 6 1.75 0.23 3.77
C VAL A 6 2.84 0.27 2.73
N HIS A 7 2.60 0.98 1.62
CA HIS A 7 3.62 1.26 0.63
C HIS A 7 3.94 2.75 0.60
N VAL A 8 5.22 3.09 0.75
CA VAL A 8 5.69 4.47 0.79
C VAL A 8 6.80 4.70 -0.23
N GLY A 9 6.68 5.75 -1.04
CA GLY A 9 7.71 6.15 -1.99
C GLY A 9 8.72 7.13 -1.40
N PHE A 10 10.00 6.94 -1.72
CA PHE A 10 11.13 7.75 -1.24
C PHE A 10 12.09 8.16 -2.37
N GLU A 11 12.92 9.16 -2.10
CA GLU A 11 14.00 9.56 -3.02
C GLU A 11 15.26 8.71 -2.87
N ASN A 12 15.62 8.37 -1.62
CA ASN A 12 16.85 7.66 -1.30
C ASN A 12 16.50 6.38 -0.54
N LEU A 13 16.57 5.26 -1.26
CA LEU A 13 16.22 3.95 -0.72
C LEU A 13 17.14 3.55 0.44
N ASP A 14 18.45 3.68 0.28
CA ASP A 14 19.43 3.24 1.29
C ASP A 14 19.28 4.00 2.61
N ALA A 15 19.08 5.32 2.53
CA ALA A 15 18.84 6.15 3.71
C ALA A 15 17.54 5.73 4.42
N SER A 16 16.48 5.45 3.66
CA SER A 16 15.21 4.99 4.20
C SER A 16 15.31 3.58 4.81
N ILE A 17 16.04 2.66 4.18
CA ILE A 17 16.31 1.32 4.74
C ILE A 17 16.98 1.44 6.11
N GLY A 18 18.03 2.27 6.23
CA GLY A 18 18.72 2.48 7.51
C GLY A 18 17.80 3.05 8.59
N PHE A 19 16.99 4.05 8.23
CA PHE A 19 16.02 4.65 9.14
C PHE A 19 14.97 3.64 9.63
N TYR A 20 14.29 2.95 8.71
CA TYR A 20 13.19 2.04 9.07
C TYR A 20 13.69 0.79 9.76
N SER A 21 14.87 0.26 9.40
CA SER A 21 15.44 -0.88 10.11
C SER A 21 15.76 -0.54 11.56
N THR A 22 16.25 0.69 11.81
CA THR A 22 16.47 1.21 13.17
C THR A 22 15.15 1.38 13.92
N MET A 23 14.15 2.01 13.28
CA MET A 23 12.85 2.31 13.90
C MET A 23 12.08 1.03 14.25
N PHE A 24 12.09 0.03 13.37
CA PHE A 24 11.45 -1.25 13.58
C PHE A 24 12.27 -2.21 14.43
N GLY A 25 13.57 -1.95 14.61
CA GLY A 25 14.49 -2.90 15.24
C GLY A 25 14.63 -4.22 14.46
N ALA A 26 14.43 -4.18 13.15
CA ALA A 26 14.43 -5.34 12.27
C ALA A 26 14.93 -5.00 10.86
N GLU A 27 15.70 -5.90 10.27
CA GLU A 27 16.14 -5.78 8.87
C GLU A 27 15.01 -6.13 7.90
N PRO A 28 15.03 -5.59 6.66
CA PRO A 28 14.04 -5.93 5.64
C PRO A 28 14.12 -7.41 5.26
N SER A 29 12.95 -8.04 5.13
CA SER A 29 12.76 -9.40 4.62
C SER A 29 13.09 -9.54 3.12
N VAL A 30 12.98 -8.45 2.36
CA VAL A 30 13.31 -8.38 0.94
C VAL A 30 14.03 -7.07 0.66
N VAL A 31 15.13 -7.13 -0.09
CA VAL A 31 15.85 -5.96 -0.62
C VAL A 31 16.11 -6.17 -2.11
N LYS A 32 15.86 -5.13 -2.90
CA LYS A 32 16.11 -4.99 -4.33
C LYS A 32 16.72 -3.60 -4.58
N GLU A 33 17.13 -3.33 -5.81
CA GLU A 33 17.77 -2.06 -6.19
C GLU A 33 16.87 -0.85 -5.94
N ASP A 34 15.56 -1.02 -6.11
CA ASP A 34 14.56 0.04 -6.06
C ASP A 34 13.44 -0.21 -5.03
N TYR A 35 13.55 -1.27 -4.23
CA TYR A 35 12.49 -1.74 -3.34
C TYR A 35 13.03 -2.45 -2.09
N ALA A 36 12.37 -2.21 -0.95
CA ALA A 36 12.60 -2.99 0.27
C ALA A 36 11.29 -3.27 1.02
N LYS A 37 11.23 -4.38 1.76
CA LYS A 37 10.04 -4.82 2.48
C LYS A 37 10.36 -5.44 3.84
N TRP A 38 9.59 -5.06 4.85
CA TRP A 38 9.57 -5.67 6.18
C TRP A 38 8.27 -6.44 6.41
N MET A 39 8.39 -7.61 7.04
CA MET A 39 7.26 -8.41 7.51
C MET A 39 7.37 -8.50 9.04
N LEU A 40 6.74 -7.57 9.76
CA LEU A 40 6.89 -7.43 11.21
C LEU A 40 5.71 -8.04 11.94
N ASP A 41 5.90 -8.83 12.99
CA ASP A 41 4.76 -9.41 13.72
C ASP A 41 4.18 -8.51 14.82
N ASP A 42 4.98 -7.57 15.33
CA ASP A 42 4.55 -6.57 16.33
C ASP A 42 5.25 -5.22 16.09
N PRO A 43 4.55 -4.19 15.54
CA PRO A 43 3.17 -4.24 15.07
C PRO A 43 3.04 -5.12 13.82
N ARG A 44 1.86 -5.71 13.62
CA ARG A 44 1.63 -6.67 12.54
C ARG A 44 1.46 -6.00 11.17
N VAL A 45 2.59 -5.68 10.54
CA VAL A 45 2.63 -4.91 9.28
C VAL A 45 3.44 -5.62 8.20
N ASN A 46 3.04 -5.42 6.96
CA ASN A 46 3.84 -5.56 5.76
C ASN A 46 4.17 -4.12 5.34
N PHE A 47 5.41 -3.71 5.55
CA PHE A 47 5.85 -2.35 5.24
C PHE A 47 6.76 -2.40 4.03
N ALA A 48 6.36 -1.73 2.95
CA ALA A 48 7.08 -1.69 1.69
C ALA A 48 7.52 -0.26 1.37
N ILE A 49 8.72 -0.13 0.83
CA ILE A 49 9.22 1.14 0.32
C ILE A 49 9.78 0.96 -1.09
N SER A 50 9.61 1.97 -1.93
CA SER A 50 10.21 2.04 -3.27
C SER A 50 10.88 3.38 -3.52
N ALA A 51 11.80 3.42 -4.48
CA ALA A 51 12.46 4.64 -4.92
C ALA A 51 12.65 4.68 -6.45
N GLY A 52 12.93 5.87 -6.98
CA GLY A 52 13.17 6.10 -8.40
C GLY A 52 11.94 6.63 -9.14
N ASN A 53 11.99 6.62 -10.47
CA ASN A 53 11.02 7.33 -11.33
C ASN A 53 9.58 6.79 -11.25
N HIS A 54 9.39 5.59 -10.70
CA HIS A 54 8.07 4.98 -10.54
C HIS A 54 7.45 5.24 -9.15
N ALA A 55 8.21 5.81 -8.21
CA ALA A 55 7.76 6.01 -6.83
C ALA A 55 7.21 7.44 -6.64
N ARG A 56 6.04 7.56 -6.03
CA ARG A 56 5.45 8.83 -5.61
C ARG A 56 5.84 9.09 -4.16
N LYS A 57 6.45 10.26 -3.88
CA LYS A 57 6.87 10.59 -2.51
C LYS A 57 5.69 10.55 -1.54
N GLY A 58 5.91 9.92 -0.38
CA GLY A 58 4.88 9.79 0.66
C GLY A 58 4.14 8.47 0.58
N ILE A 59 3.00 8.38 1.28
CA ILE A 59 2.17 7.17 1.26
C ILE A 59 1.56 7.03 -0.14
N GLU A 60 1.91 5.94 -0.84
CA GLU A 60 1.37 5.65 -2.15
C GLU A 60 0.00 5.00 -2.03
N HIS A 61 -0.08 3.94 -1.21
CA HIS A 61 -1.31 3.21 -0.94
C HIS A 61 -1.22 2.46 0.39
N LEU A 62 -2.39 2.09 0.91
CA LEU A 62 -2.56 1.24 2.08
C LEU A 62 -3.12 -0.11 1.64
N GLY A 63 -3.09 -1.10 2.53
CA GLY A 63 -3.75 -2.35 2.21
C GLY A 63 -3.98 -3.30 3.35
N ILE A 64 -4.69 -4.38 3.04
CA ILE A 64 -4.95 -5.50 3.92
C ILE A 64 -4.46 -6.76 3.22
N GLN A 65 -3.35 -7.31 3.71
CA GLN A 65 -2.88 -8.61 3.29
C GLN A 65 -3.60 -9.71 4.07
N ALA A 66 -4.34 -10.55 3.33
CA ALA A 66 -4.92 -11.80 3.82
C ALA A 66 -3.88 -12.92 3.82
N GLU A 67 -4.10 -13.94 4.64
CA GLU A 67 -3.24 -15.14 4.72
C GLU A 67 -3.86 -16.37 4.06
N SER A 68 -5.10 -16.25 3.60
CA SER A 68 -5.81 -17.29 2.87
C SER A 68 -6.81 -16.68 1.89
N ILE A 69 -7.25 -17.46 0.91
CA ILE A 69 -8.32 -17.09 -0.02
C ILE A 69 -9.65 -16.84 0.72
N GLU A 70 -9.92 -17.58 1.80
CA GLU A 70 -11.10 -17.37 2.63
C GLU A 70 -11.05 -15.98 3.31
N GLU A 71 -9.92 -15.65 3.94
CA GLU A 71 -9.72 -14.32 4.53
C GLU A 71 -9.79 -13.20 3.48
N LEU A 72 -9.28 -13.45 2.26
CA LEU A 72 -9.36 -12.50 1.15
C LEU A 72 -10.82 -12.27 0.73
N GLY A 73 -11.60 -13.34 0.60
CA GLY A 73 -13.03 -13.27 0.30
C GLY A 73 -13.82 -12.46 1.32
N GLU A 74 -13.50 -12.57 2.61
CA GLU A 74 -14.10 -11.72 3.65
C GLU A 74 -13.76 -10.23 3.46
N VAL A 75 -12.51 -9.91 3.08
CA VAL A 75 -12.10 -8.52 2.82
C VAL A 75 -12.84 -7.99 1.60
N TYR A 76 -12.89 -8.75 0.52
CA TYR A 76 -13.64 -8.38 -0.69
C TYR A 76 -15.12 -8.15 -0.42
N GLY A 77 -15.74 -8.99 0.42
CA GLY A 77 -17.12 -8.77 0.86
C GLY A 77 -17.30 -7.41 1.55
N ARG A 78 -16.35 -7.00 2.40
CA ARG A 78 -16.39 -5.68 3.05
C ARG A 78 -16.09 -4.54 2.07
N LEU A 79 -15.15 -4.70 1.13
CA LEU A 79 -14.88 -3.70 0.11
C LEU A 79 -16.12 -3.43 -0.77
N LYS A 80 -16.80 -4.50 -1.20
CA LYS A 80 -18.06 -4.38 -1.97
C LYS A 80 -19.17 -3.69 -1.17
N ALA A 81 -19.22 -3.92 0.15
CA ALA A 81 -20.18 -3.26 1.03
C ALA A 81 -19.82 -1.79 1.36
N ALA A 82 -18.59 -1.36 1.10
CA ALA A 82 -18.13 0.00 1.37
C ALA A 82 -18.56 1.02 0.29
N ASP A 83 -19.23 0.56 -0.78
CA ASP A 83 -19.84 1.39 -1.84
C ASP A 83 -18.88 2.38 -2.54
N GLY A 84 -17.59 2.03 -2.58
CA GLY A 84 -16.56 2.75 -3.31
C GLY A 84 -16.27 2.15 -4.69
N PRO A 85 -15.57 2.87 -5.58
CA PRO A 85 -15.13 2.33 -6.87
C PRO A 85 -14.15 1.16 -6.65
N VAL A 86 -14.51 -0.04 -7.10
CA VAL A 86 -13.68 -1.24 -6.97
C VAL A 86 -13.03 -1.60 -8.31
N LEU A 87 -11.72 -1.84 -8.30
CA LEU A 87 -10.98 -2.47 -9.39
C LEU A 87 -10.60 -3.89 -8.98
N GLU A 88 -11.16 -4.89 -9.66
CA GLU A 88 -10.73 -6.28 -9.50
C GLU A 88 -9.55 -6.54 -10.44
N GLU A 89 -8.34 -6.63 -9.89
CA GLU A 89 -7.14 -6.94 -10.67
C GLU A 89 -6.98 -8.47 -10.85
N GLY A 90 -7.43 -9.25 -9.86
CA GLY A 90 -7.35 -10.71 -9.89
C GLY A 90 -5.92 -11.20 -9.68
N ARG A 91 -5.59 -12.36 -10.27
CA ARG A 91 -4.23 -12.92 -10.18
C ARG A 91 -3.24 -12.10 -11.01
N THR A 92 -2.25 -11.56 -10.34
CA THR A 92 -1.27 -10.63 -10.90
C THR A 92 0.14 -10.94 -10.38
N THR A 93 1.15 -10.37 -11.02
CA THR A 93 2.51 -10.27 -10.46
C THR A 93 2.72 -8.82 -10.06
N CYS A 94 3.02 -8.55 -8.79
CA CYS A 94 3.23 -7.21 -8.26
C CYS A 94 4.42 -7.22 -7.30
N CYS A 95 5.35 -6.28 -7.46
CA CYS A 95 6.54 -6.12 -6.61
C CYS A 95 7.29 -7.43 -6.29
N TYR A 96 7.60 -8.23 -7.32
CA TYR A 96 8.29 -9.53 -7.19
C TYR A 96 7.49 -10.62 -6.46
N ALA A 97 6.16 -10.54 -6.45
CA ALA A 97 5.30 -11.56 -5.86
C ALA A 97 4.10 -11.89 -6.75
N LYS A 98 3.64 -13.13 -6.72
CA LYS A 98 2.36 -13.57 -7.28
C LYS A 98 1.27 -13.37 -6.25
N SER A 99 0.26 -12.60 -6.61
CA SER A 99 -0.82 -12.26 -5.69
C SER A 99 -2.18 -12.25 -6.39
N GLU A 100 -3.23 -12.46 -5.62
CA GLU A 100 -4.59 -12.09 -6.02
C GLU A 100 -4.93 -10.76 -5.37
N LYS A 101 -5.37 -9.76 -6.16
CA LYS A 101 -5.54 -8.37 -5.71
C LYS A 101 -6.89 -7.77 -6.12
N SER A 102 -7.40 -6.90 -5.26
CA SER A 102 -8.45 -5.94 -5.58
C SER A 102 -8.16 -4.61 -4.90
N TRP A 103 -8.60 -3.53 -5.53
CA TRP A 103 -8.35 -2.17 -5.11
C TRP A 103 -9.67 -1.42 -4.90
N ILE A 104 -9.67 -0.50 -3.95
CA ILE A 104 -10.75 0.47 -3.75
C ILE A 104 -10.13 1.84 -3.46
N ALA A 105 -10.83 2.92 -3.79
CA ALA A 105 -10.53 4.23 -3.22
C ALA A 105 -11.58 4.59 -2.17
N ASP A 106 -11.13 5.19 -1.08
CA ASP A 106 -12.03 5.78 -0.08
C ASP A 106 -12.61 7.11 -0.57
N PRO A 107 -13.56 7.73 0.17
CA PRO A 107 -14.20 8.98 -0.25
C PRO A 107 -13.25 10.16 -0.45
N ASP A 108 -12.05 10.13 0.15
CA ASP A 108 -11.05 11.19 0.05
C ASP A 108 -9.92 10.83 -0.95
N GLY A 109 -10.07 9.71 -1.67
CA GLY A 109 -9.15 9.28 -2.71
C GLY A 109 -7.93 8.51 -2.21
N ILE A 110 -7.89 8.08 -0.94
CA ILE A 110 -6.84 7.17 -0.47
C ILE A 110 -7.08 5.81 -1.09
N VAL A 111 -6.06 5.29 -1.76
CA VAL A 111 -6.10 3.99 -2.43
C VAL A 111 -5.78 2.88 -1.43
N TRP A 112 -6.63 1.86 -1.43
CA TRP A 112 -6.50 0.66 -0.61
C TRP A 112 -6.41 -0.59 -1.50
N GLU A 113 -5.48 -1.49 -1.19
CA GLU A 113 -5.47 -2.85 -1.74
C GLU A 113 -5.91 -3.90 -0.73
N ALA A 114 -6.58 -4.94 -1.21
CA ALA A 114 -6.76 -6.19 -0.51
C ALA A 114 -6.11 -7.30 -1.33
N PHE A 115 -5.23 -8.09 -0.71
CA PHE A 115 -4.48 -9.09 -1.45
C PHE A 115 -4.11 -10.34 -0.65
N PHE A 116 -3.86 -11.41 -1.39
CA PHE A 116 -3.22 -12.63 -0.88
C PHE A 116 -2.03 -12.96 -1.79
N THR A 117 -0.87 -13.22 -1.18
CA THR A 117 0.35 -13.61 -1.90
C THR A 117 0.59 -15.11 -1.78
N ASP A 118 0.70 -15.81 -2.91
CA ASP A 118 0.87 -17.28 -2.96
C ASP A 118 2.20 -17.73 -3.58
N GLY A 119 3.07 -16.78 -3.95
CA GLY A 119 4.43 -17.09 -4.38
C GLY A 119 5.28 -15.86 -4.71
N ASP A 120 6.56 -16.10 -4.98
CA ASP A 120 7.52 -15.08 -5.42
C ASP A 120 7.60 -14.98 -6.95
N ALA A 121 8.10 -13.85 -7.44
CA ALA A 121 8.40 -13.57 -8.84
C ALA A 121 9.77 -12.90 -8.99
N THR A 122 10.42 -13.09 -10.14
CA THR A 122 11.76 -12.52 -10.41
C THR A 122 11.72 -11.16 -11.10
N THR A 123 10.54 -10.73 -11.55
CA THR A 123 10.32 -9.48 -12.28
C THR A 123 9.46 -8.53 -11.45
N TYR A 124 9.72 -7.23 -11.60
CA TYR A 124 8.80 -6.21 -11.07
C TYR A 124 7.48 -6.31 -11.85
N GLY A 125 6.37 -6.21 -11.12
CA GLY A 125 5.03 -6.27 -11.70
C GLY A 125 4.62 -4.97 -12.37
N GLU A 126 3.60 -5.00 -13.21
CA GLU A 126 3.00 -3.75 -13.70
C GLU A 126 2.11 -3.14 -12.61
N SER A 127 2.20 -1.82 -12.43
CA SER A 127 1.27 -1.11 -11.55
C SER A 127 -0.10 -1.03 -12.24
N PRO A 128 -1.19 -1.46 -11.59
CA PRO A 128 -2.54 -1.22 -12.11
C PRO A 128 -2.78 0.28 -12.29
N ALA A 129 -3.73 0.65 -13.15
CA ALA A 129 -4.08 2.04 -13.41
C ALA A 129 -4.85 2.67 -12.23
N LEU A 130 -4.19 2.81 -11.07
CA LEU A 130 -4.75 3.32 -9.83
C LEU A 130 -5.23 4.77 -9.93
N ASP A 131 -4.73 5.53 -10.91
CA ASP A 131 -5.23 6.86 -11.24
C ASP A 131 -6.71 6.84 -11.69
N GLN A 132 -7.25 5.70 -12.09
CA GLN A 132 -8.69 5.54 -12.36
C GLN A 132 -9.54 5.44 -11.08
N LEU A 133 -8.93 5.13 -9.94
CA LEU A 133 -9.59 5.01 -8.63
C LEU A 133 -9.49 6.29 -7.82
N ALA A 134 -8.34 6.98 -7.90
CA ALA A 134 -8.16 8.26 -7.24
C ALA A 134 -8.97 9.34 -7.97
N SER A 135 -10.08 9.79 -7.38
CA SER A 135 -10.82 10.95 -7.87
C SER A 135 -9.88 12.15 -7.96
N HIS A 136 -9.86 12.79 -9.13
CA HIS A 136 -9.09 14.03 -9.42
C HIS A 136 -9.40 15.21 -8.46
N ASP A 137 -10.36 15.06 -7.54
CA ASP A 137 -10.82 16.08 -6.59
C ASP A 137 -10.15 16.00 -5.20
N ALA A 138 -9.27 15.02 -4.93
CA ALA A 138 -8.49 14.97 -3.68
C ALA A 138 -7.43 16.08 -3.55
N GLY A 139 -7.50 17.09 -4.42
CA GLY A 139 -6.54 18.17 -4.58
C GLY A 139 -7.11 19.57 -4.40
N SER A 140 -8.21 19.80 -3.66
CA SER A 140 -8.58 21.19 -3.29
C SER A 140 -9.64 21.32 -2.19
N THR A 141 -9.35 20.97 -0.93
CA THR A 141 -9.84 21.67 0.27
C THR A 141 -9.38 20.96 1.54
N CYS A 142 -8.12 21.18 1.93
CA CYS A 142 -7.74 20.90 3.31
C CYS A 142 -8.42 21.96 4.19
N CYS A 143 -9.42 21.53 4.97
CA CYS A 143 -10.07 22.33 6.00
C CYS A 143 -9.07 22.69 7.10
N VAL A 144 -8.28 23.73 6.89
CA VAL A 144 -7.55 24.41 7.96
C VAL A 144 -8.59 25.23 8.73
N PRO A 145 -8.91 24.91 10.01
CA PRO A 145 -9.73 25.79 10.81
C PRO A 145 -8.99 27.12 10.97
N GLN A 146 -9.62 28.22 10.55
CA GLN A 146 -9.10 29.56 10.79
C GLN A 146 -8.94 29.73 12.30
N SER A 147 -7.70 29.99 12.74
CA SER A 147 -7.43 30.43 14.10
C SER A 147 -8.28 31.66 14.38
N VAL A 148 -9.31 31.51 15.21
CA VAL A 148 -10.07 32.65 15.71
C VAL A 148 -9.09 33.46 16.54
N GLY A 149 -8.69 34.62 16.02
CA GLY A 149 -7.81 35.54 16.73
C GLY A 149 -8.43 35.86 18.09
N ALA A 150 -7.65 35.69 19.15
CA ALA A 150 -8.05 36.08 20.49
C ALA A 150 -8.38 37.58 20.50
N ALA A 151 -9.54 37.90 21.08
CA ALA A 151 -10.04 39.26 21.28
C ALA A 151 -9.13 40.09 22.21
#